data_AF-A0A1V3RB90-F1
#
_entry.id   AF-A0A1V3RB90-F1
#
_cell.length_a   1.000
_cell.length_b   1.000
_cell.length_c   1.000
_cell.angle_alpha   90.00
_cell.angle_beta   90.00
_cell.angle_gamma   90.00
#
_symmetry.space_group_name_H-M   'P 1'
#
loop_
_entity.id
_entity.type
_entity.pdbx_description
1 polymer ?
#
loop_
_entity_poly.entity_id
_entity_poly.type
_entity_poly.pdbx_seq_one_letter_code
_entity_poly.pdbx_strand_id
1 'polypeptide(L)'
;MFNFFKRKPKVYSKIENHIFGIITELLKISSTDINCDELGGKYYLSNEEQHFKVTILSNDSVIRLTNTRDSVAEKYDKFFVEDVLRAVKEEKHRRMELVYESITNSIEKMAERLHNVLIESNEEEQQKEDESEEDTFLKSV
;
A
#
# COMPACT_ATOMS: atom_id res chain seq x y z
N MET A 1 -21.49 30.11 13.22
CA MET A 1 -20.06 29.97 13.57
C MET A 1 -19.92 28.78 14.49
N PHE A 2 -19.46 27.64 13.97
CA PHE A 2 -19.16 26.46 14.79
C PHE A 2 -17.71 26.58 15.27
N ASN A 3 -17.54 26.77 16.57
CA ASN A 3 -16.23 26.79 17.19
C ASN A 3 -15.59 25.40 17.08
N PHE A 4 -14.67 25.26 16.13
CA PHE A 4 -13.65 24.23 16.16
C PHE A 4 -12.85 24.40 17.45
N PHE A 5 -13.21 23.63 18.48
CA PHE A 5 -12.35 23.43 19.63
C PHE A 5 -11.04 22.82 19.12
N LYS A 6 -10.03 23.66 18.92
CA LYS A 6 -8.64 23.24 18.82
C LYS A 6 -8.34 22.47 20.11
N ARG A 7 -8.46 21.14 20.06
CA ARG A 7 -8.06 20.27 21.17
C ARG A 7 -6.63 20.65 21.50
N LYS A 8 -6.38 21.05 22.75
CA LYS A 8 -5.01 21.24 23.24
C LYS A 8 -4.22 19.97 22.89
N PRO A 9 -2.99 20.08 22.38
CA PRO A 9 -2.15 18.91 22.11
C PRO A 9 -2.06 18.11 23.42
N LYS A 10 -2.63 16.90 23.41
CA LYS A 10 -2.62 16.04 24.57
C LYS A 10 -1.17 15.61 24.76
N VAL A 11 -0.59 15.99 25.90
CA VAL A 11 0.77 15.57 26.23
C VAL A 11 0.70 14.10 26.60
N TYR A 12 1.25 13.24 25.75
CA TYR A 12 1.36 11.82 26.05
C TYR A 12 2.20 11.62 27.30
N SER A 13 1.87 10.59 28.07
CA SER A 13 2.71 10.10 29.15
C SER A 13 4.09 9.67 28.63
N LYS A 14 5.05 9.50 29.53
CA LYS A 14 6.39 9.00 29.17
C LYS A 14 6.32 7.63 28.50
N ILE A 15 5.41 6.76 28.95
CA ILE A 15 5.20 5.42 28.41
C ILE A 15 4.56 5.52 27.01
N GLU A 16 3.49 6.28 26.85
CA GLU A 16 2.83 6.49 25.55
C GLU A 16 3.79 7.07 24.51
N ASN A 17 4.60 8.07 24.87
CA ASN A 17 5.65 8.60 23.99
C ASN A 17 6.67 7.53 23.59
N HIS A 18 7.07 6.66 24.52
CA HIS A 18 8.01 5.59 24.24
C HIS A 18 7.43 4.54 23.29
N ILE A 19 6.19 4.10 23.54
CA ILE A 19 5.46 3.17 22.67
C ILE A 19 5.28 3.76 21.27
N PHE A 20 4.88 5.04 21.18
CA PHE A 20 4.74 5.73 19.90
C PHE A 20 6.08 5.82 19.15
N GLY A 21 7.18 6.10 19.88
CA GLY A 21 8.53 6.07 19.35
C GLY A 21 8.91 4.70 18.77
N ILE A 22 8.69 3.62 19.51
CA ILE A 22 8.95 2.25 19.03
C ILE A 22 8.18 1.95 17.74
N ILE A 23 6.88 2.27 17.72
CA ILE A 23 6.03 2.01 16.56
C ILE A 23 6.49 2.83 15.36
N THR A 24 6.79 4.11 15.54
CA THR A 24 7.26 4.99 14.45
C THR A 24 8.62 4.57 13.91
N GLU A 25 9.56 4.11 14.74
CA GLU A 25 10.82 3.53 14.25
C GLU A 25 10.57 2.24 13.45
N LEU A 26 9.67 1.37 13.92
CA LEU A 26 9.32 0.15 13.20
C LEU A 26 8.70 0.45 11.82
N LEU A 27 7.87 1.50 11.72
CA LEU A 27 7.26 1.98 10.48
C LEU A 27 8.27 2.56 9.47
N LYS A 28 9.43 3.04 9.92
CA LYS A 28 10.50 3.52 9.01
C LYS A 28 11.23 2.38 8.31
N ILE A 29 11.23 1.19 8.90
CA ILE A 29 11.93 0.03 8.37
C ILE A 29 11.10 -0.59 7.24
N SER A 30 11.65 -0.65 6.03
CA SER A 30 10.97 -1.17 4.85
C SER A 30 10.63 -2.66 4.95
N SER A 31 11.46 -3.46 5.65
CA SER A 31 11.23 -4.89 5.91
C SER A 31 10.14 -5.17 6.95
N THR A 32 9.59 -4.14 7.60
CA THR A 32 8.44 -4.30 8.49
C THR A 32 7.17 -4.50 7.66
N ASP A 33 6.52 -5.64 7.82
CA ASP A 33 5.20 -5.90 7.24
C ASP A 33 4.10 -5.19 8.01
N ILE A 34 3.19 -4.55 7.26
CA ILE A 34 2.01 -3.86 7.80
C ILE A 34 0.75 -4.55 7.30
N ASN A 35 0.04 -5.23 8.18
CA ASN A 35 -1.21 -5.92 7.86
C ASN A 35 -2.36 -5.40 8.73
N CYS A 36 -3.60 -5.43 8.22
CA CYS A 36 -4.76 -5.02 8.98
C CYS A 36 -6.05 -5.74 8.57
N ASP A 37 -6.89 -5.97 9.56
CA ASP A 37 -8.30 -6.32 9.44
C ASP A 37 -9.11 -5.11 9.92
N GLU A 38 -9.55 -4.28 8.97
CA GLU A 38 -10.22 -3.01 9.27
C GLU A 38 -11.59 -3.21 9.92
N LEU A 39 -12.34 -4.24 9.48
CA LEU A 39 -13.65 -4.59 10.05
C LEU A 39 -13.50 -5.09 11.48
N GLY A 40 -12.48 -5.91 11.75
CA GLY A 40 -12.15 -6.39 13.08
C GLY A 40 -11.42 -5.37 13.97
N GLY A 41 -10.99 -4.23 13.42
CA GLY A 41 -10.22 -3.22 14.14
C GLY A 41 -8.84 -3.71 14.60
N LYS A 42 -8.20 -4.60 13.83
CA LYS A 42 -6.91 -5.21 14.19
C LYS A 42 -5.82 -4.80 13.22
N TYR A 43 -4.70 -4.33 13.75
CA TYR A 43 -3.55 -3.91 12.95
C TYR A 43 -2.30 -4.60 13.47
N TYR A 44 -1.44 -5.02 12.57
CA TYR A 44 -0.25 -5.81 12.86
C TYR A 44 0.95 -5.17 12.16
N LEU A 45 2.00 -4.93 12.94
CA LEU A 45 3.33 -4.62 12.43
C LEU A 45 4.22 -5.80 12.78
N SER A 46 4.89 -6.39 11.81
CA SER A 46 5.77 -7.54 12.01
C SER A 46 7.10 -7.26 11.35
N ASN A 47 8.18 -7.33 12.11
CA ASN A 47 9.53 -7.31 11.56
C ASN A 47 10.22 -8.60 11.97
N GLU A 48 10.41 -9.50 11.00
CA GLU A 48 11.00 -10.82 11.25
C GLU A 48 12.48 -10.72 11.64
N GLU A 49 13.23 -9.78 11.03
CA GLU A 49 14.66 -9.58 11.27
C GLU A 49 14.95 -9.12 12.70
N GLN A 50 14.10 -8.25 13.24
CA GLN A 50 14.18 -7.79 14.63
C GLN A 50 13.44 -8.70 15.61
N HIS A 51 12.78 -9.74 15.10
CA HIS A 51 11.89 -10.62 15.84
C HIS A 51 10.91 -9.84 16.73
N PHE A 52 10.30 -8.80 16.15
CA PHE A 52 9.45 -7.87 16.88
C PHE A 52 8.10 -7.72 16.20
N LYS A 53 7.03 -7.78 16.99
CA LYS A 53 5.65 -7.67 16.52
C LYS A 53 4.85 -6.72 17.39
N VAL A 54 4.10 -5.84 16.73
CA VAL A 54 3.11 -4.96 17.36
C VAL A 54 1.72 -5.38 16.90
N THR A 55 0.80 -5.56 17.84
CA THR A 55 -0.62 -5.77 17.56
C THR A 55 -1.44 -4.68 18.20
N ILE A 56 -2.24 -3.98 17.40
CA ILE A 56 -3.12 -2.91 17.85
C ILE A 56 -4.56 -3.39 17.68
N LEU A 57 -5.27 -3.51 18.79
CA LEU A 57 -6.68 -3.85 18.86
C LEU A 57 -7.45 -2.55 19.10
N SER A 58 -7.89 -1.89 18.03
CA SER A 58 -8.48 -0.54 18.09
C SER A 58 -9.76 -0.52 18.91
N ASN A 59 -10.58 -1.56 18.79
CA ASN A 59 -11.89 -1.66 19.44
C ASN A 59 -11.74 -1.73 20.97
N ASP A 60 -10.70 -2.41 21.45
CA ASP A 60 -10.41 -2.56 22.88
C ASP A 60 -9.44 -1.49 23.41
N SER A 61 -8.91 -0.64 22.52
CA SER A 61 -7.83 0.31 22.80
C SER A 61 -6.60 -0.35 23.43
N VAL A 62 -6.24 -1.55 22.96
CA VAL A 62 -5.11 -2.33 23.45
C VAL A 62 -3.98 -2.32 22.44
N ILE A 63 -2.76 -2.07 22.90
CA ILE A 63 -1.55 -2.24 22.13
C ILE A 63 -0.72 -3.34 22.80
N ARG A 64 -0.32 -4.32 22.00
CA ARG A 64 0.55 -5.42 22.41
C ARG A 64 1.87 -5.33 21.67
N LEU A 65 2.96 -5.38 22.44
CA LEU A 65 4.32 -5.51 21.94
C LEU A 65 4.81 -6.92 22.26
N THR A 66 5.35 -7.62 21.27
CA THR A 66 5.84 -8.98 21.40
C THR A 66 7.23 -9.06 20.78
N ASN A 67 8.17 -9.66 21.50
CA ASN A 67 9.49 -10.03 20.98
C ASN A 67 9.70 -11.55 21.15
N THR A 68 10.94 -12.03 20.99
CA THR A 68 11.27 -13.46 21.13
C THR A 68 11.05 -14.04 22.53
N ARG A 69 11.02 -13.20 23.58
CA ARG A 69 11.01 -13.64 24.99
C ARG A 69 9.72 -13.28 25.70
N ASP A 70 9.20 -12.10 25.41
CA ASP A 70 8.15 -11.45 26.18
C ASP A 70 7.03 -10.92 25.28
N SER A 71 5.85 -10.84 25.87
CA SER A 71 4.68 -10.24 25.25
C SER A 71 3.95 -9.41 26.30
N VAL A 72 3.85 -8.11 26.05
CA VAL A 72 3.21 -7.15 26.96
C VAL A 72 2.03 -6.53 26.22
N ALA A 73 0.86 -6.55 26.85
CA ALA A 73 -0.36 -5.95 26.33
C ALA A 73 -0.91 -4.97 27.36
N GLU A 74 -1.11 -3.73 26.94
CA GLU A 74 -1.66 -2.69 27.79
C GLU A 74 -2.82 -1.97 27.11
N LYS A 75 -3.75 -1.50 27.93
CA LYS A 75 -4.89 -0.69 27.49
C LYS A 75 -4.52 0.77 27.62
N TYR A 76 -4.74 1.51 26.54
CA TYR A 76 -4.41 2.92 26.44
C TYR A 76 -5.67 3.76 26.23
N ASP A 77 -5.50 5.07 26.35
CA ASP A 77 -6.53 6.02 25.99
C ASP A 77 -6.86 5.92 24.49
N LYS A 78 -8.16 5.98 24.18
CA LYS A 78 -8.64 5.82 22.80
C LYS A 78 -8.01 6.83 21.84
N PHE A 79 -7.75 8.07 22.28
CA PHE A 79 -7.13 9.07 21.41
C PHE A 79 -5.69 8.69 21.07
N PHE A 80 -4.93 8.19 22.05
CA PHE A 80 -3.57 7.71 21.79
C PHE A 80 -3.56 6.56 20.78
N VAL A 81 -4.47 5.60 20.92
CA VAL A 81 -4.60 4.49 19.97
C VAL A 81 -5.00 4.99 18.58
N GLU A 82 -5.91 5.97 18.48
CA GLU A 82 -6.27 6.62 17.21
C GLU A 82 -5.07 7.33 16.55
N ASP A 83 -4.23 8.01 17.33
CA ASP A 83 -3.02 8.67 16.84
C ASP A 83 -1.98 7.64 16.33
N VAL A 84 -1.79 6.53 17.07
CA VAL A 84 -0.96 5.39 16.64
C VAL A 84 -1.48 4.82 15.32
N LEU A 85 -2.79 4.55 15.24
CA LEU A 85 -3.41 3.98 14.05
C LEU A 85 -3.30 4.90 12.84
N ARG A 86 -3.38 6.22 13.05
CA ARG A 86 -3.19 7.19 11.98
C ARG A 86 -1.80 7.05 11.37
N ALA A 87 -0.75 7.02 12.19
CA ALA A 87 0.62 6.84 11.72
C ALA A 87 0.78 5.51 10.94
N VAL A 88 0.21 4.41 11.44
CA VAL A 88 0.23 3.11 10.77
C VAL A 88 -0.47 3.15 9.40
N LYS A 89 -1.65 3.77 9.34
CA LYS A 89 -2.44 3.89 8.09
C LYS A 89 -1.75 4.79 7.07
N GLU A 90 -1.23 5.92 7.50
CA GLU A 90 -0.46 6.85 6.65
C GLU A 90 0.75 6.15 6.04
N GLU A 91 1.53 5.41 6.84
CA GLU A 91 2.68 4.65 6.34
C GLU A 91 2.25 3.55 5.36
N LYS A 92 1.22 2.77 5.71
CA LYS A 92 0.68 1.72 4.83
C LYS A 92 0.25 2.30 3.49
N HIS A 93 -0.46 3.43 3.51
CA HIS A 93 -0.92 4.10 2.30
C HIS A 93 0.25 4.61 1.47
N ARG A 94 1.23 5.28 2.09
CA ARG A 94 2.44 5.75 1.39
C ARG A 94 3.18 4.61 0.69
N ARG A 95 3.34 3.46 1.34
CA ARG A 95 3.97 2.28 0.73
C ARG A 95 3.16 1.72 -0.42
N MET A 96 1.82 1.75 -0.33
CA MET A 96 0.93 1.35 -1.41
C MET A 96 1.09 2.25 -2.64
N GLU A 97 1.16 3.57 -2.43
CA GLU A 97 1.31 4.55 -3.53
C GLU A 97 2.58 4.29 -4.35
N LEU A 98 3.70 3.99 -3.69
CA LEU A 98 4.97 3.66 -4.37
C LEU A 98 4.87 2.43 -5.28
N VAL A 99 4.07 1.43 -4.87
CA VAL A 99 3.85 0.22 -5.68
C VAL A 99 2.86 0.49 -6.81
N TYR A 100 1.81 1.26 -6.52
CA TYR A 100 0.77 1.59 -7.48
C TYR A 100 1.32 2.30 -8.71
N GLU A 101 2.20 3.29 -8.54
CA GLU A 101 2.84 4.00 -9.64
C GLU A 101 3.64 3.05 -10.55
N SER A 102 4.37 2.10 -9.96
CA SER A 102 5.15 1.10 -10.70
C SER A 102 4.26 0.15 -11.53
N ILE A 103 3.14 -0.29 -10.94
CA ILE A 103 2.15 -1.14 -11.61
C ILE A 103 1.50 -0.37 -12.76
N THR A 104 1.04 0.86 -12.53
CA THR A 104 0.39 1.70 -13.54
C THR A 104 1.30 1.90 -14.74
N ASN A 105 2.55 2.31 -14.51
CA ASN A 105 3.55 2.46 -15.58
C ASN A 105 3.80 1.15 -16.37
N SER A 106 3.74 0.00 -15.69
CA SER A 106 3.92 -1.31 -16.34
C SER A 106 2.72 -1.68 -17.21
N ILE A 107 1.50 -1.37 -16.76
CA ILE A 107 0.26 -1.61 -17.51
C ILE A 107 0.20 -0.69 -18.73
N GLU A 108 0.55 0.59 -18.59
CA GLU A 108 0.56 1.56 -19.70
C GLU A 108 1.51 1.10 -20.82
N LYS A 109 2.74 0.71 -20.49
CA LYS A 109 3.70 0.19 -21.47
C LYS A 109 3.22 -1.09 -22.14
N MET A 110 2.48 -1.94 -21.42
CA MET A 110 1.89 -3.15 -21.99
C MET A 110 0.78 -2.80 -22.98
N ALA A 111 -0.06 -1.82 -22.64
CA ALA A 111 -1.12 -1.33 -23.52
C ALA A 111 -0.55 -0.69 -24.80
N GLU A 112 0.50 0.12 -24.70
CA GLU A 112 1.19 0.70 -25.87
C GLU A 112 1.75 -0.40 -26.80
N ARG A 113 2.42 -1.41 -26.24
CA ARG A 113 2.95 -2.52 -27.03
C ARG A 113 1.85 -3.31 -27.74
N LEU A 114 0.75 -3.59 -27.04
CA LEU A 114 -0.40 -4.27 -27.63
C LEU A 114 -1.01 -3.43 -28.76
N HIS A 115 -1.11 -2.12 -28.57
CA HIS A 115 -1.63 -1.21 -29.58
C HIS A 115 -0.75 -1.20 -30.83
N ASN A 116 0.57 -1.09 -30.67
CA ASN A 116 1.50 -1.11 -31.80
C ASN A 116 1.45 -2.44 -32.57
N VAL A 117 1.41 -3.57 -31.87
CA VAL A 117 1.28 -4.90 -32.51
C VAL A 117 -0.01 -5.01 -33.32
N LEU A 118 -1.12 -4.47 -32.81
CA LEU A 118 -2.40 -4.48 -33.53
C LEU A 118 -2.38 -3.59 -34.78
N ILE A 119 -1.68 -2.44 -34.73
CA ILE A 119 -1.50 -1.58 -35.90
C ILE A 119 -0.63 -2.29 -36.94
N GLU A 120 0.53 -2.78 -36.53
CA GLU A 120 1.47 -3.49 -37.41
C GLU A 120 0.81 -4.70 -38.08
N SER A 121 0.03 -5.51 -37.34
CA SER A 121 -0.66 -6.65 -37.95
C SER A 121 -1.75 -6.24 -38.94
N ASN A 122 -2.46 -5.14 -38.67
CA ASN A 122 -3.45 -4.60 -39.61
C ASN A 122 -2.80 -4.08 -40.90
N GLU A 123 -1.64 -3.43 -40.78
CA GLU A 123 -0.87 -2.94 -41.93
C GLU A 123 -0.32 -4.11 -42.76
N GLU A 124 0.15 -5.19 -42.12
CA GLU A 124 0.56 -6.42 -42.80
C GLU A 124 -0.59 -7.16 -43.50
N GLU A 125 -1.78 -7.16 -42.91
CA GLU A 125 -2.98 -7.73 -43.54
C GLU A 125 -3.42 -6.92 -44.76
N GLN A 126 -3.42 -5.58 -44.68
CA GLN A 126 -3.74 -4.70 -45.81
C GLN A 126 -2.75 -4.85 -46.98
N GLN A 127 -1.45 -4.94 -46.70
CA GLN A 127 -0.45 -5.15 -47.77
C GLN A 127 -0.61 -6.49 -48.48
N LYS A 128 -0.99 -7.56 -47.76
CA LYS A 128 -1.26 -8.87 -48.37
C LYS A 128 -2.51 -8.86 -49.24
N GLU A 129 -3.54 -8.11 -48.86
CA GLU A 129 -4.74 -7.93 -49.69
C GLU A 129 -4.38 -7.19 -50.99
N ASP A 130 -3.64 -6.08 -50.91
CA ASP A 130 -3.22 -5.30 -52.08
C ASP A 130 -2.32 -6.10 -53.05
N GLU A 131 -1.33 -6.86 -52.55
CA GLU A 131 -0.48 -7.72 -53.38
C GLU A 131 -1.29 -8.86 -54.05
N SER A 132 -2.32 -9.38 -53.37
CA SER A 132 -3.16 -10.43 -53.94
C SER A 132 -4.08 -9.94 -55.07
N GLU A 133 -4.55 -8.70 -54.99
CA GLU A 133 -5.38 -8.09 -56.04
C GLU A 133 -4.58 -7.78 -57.31
N GLU A 134 -3.35 -7.25 -57.18
CA GLU A 134 -2.45 -7.02 -58.32
C GLU A 134 -2.09 -8.31 -59.06
N ASP A 135 -1.79 -9.38 -58.32
CA ASP A 135 -1.38 -10.67 -58.89
C ASP A 135 -2.53 -11.40 -59.60
N THR A 136 -3.77 -11.09 -59.20
CA THR A 136 -5.00 -11.58 -59.87
C THR A 136 -5.29 -10.79 -61.16
N PHE A 137 -5.02 -9.48 -61.15
CA PHE A 137 -5.18 -8.61 -62.33
C PHE A 137 -4.19 -9.00 -63.45
N LEU A 138 -2.92 -9.26 -63.10
CA LEU A 138 -1.87 -9.63 -64.07
C LEU A 138 -2.07 -11.02 -64.70
N LYS A 139 -2.77 -11.94 -64.03
CA LYS A 139 -3.11 -13.27 -64.60
C LYS A 139 -4.34 -13.26 -65.52
N SER A 140 -5.07 -12.14 -65.58
CA SER A 140 -6.30 -12.00 -66.37
C SER A 140 -6.14 -11.28 -67.71
N VAL A 141 -4.90 -10.87 -68.06
CA VAL A 141 -4.49 -10.24 -69.33
C VAL A 141 -3.69 -11.23 -70.17
#